data_AF-A0A955RVK5-F1
#
_entry.id   AF-A0A955RVK5-F1
#
_cell.length_a   1.000
_cell.length_b   1.000
_cell.length_c   1.000
_cell.angle_alpha   90.00
_cell.angle_beta   90.00
_cell.angle_gamma   90.00
#
_symmetry.space_group_name_H-M   'P 1'
#
loop_
_entity.id
_entity.type
_entity.pdbx_description
1 polymer ?
#
loop_
_entity_poly.entity_id
_entity_poly.type
_entity_poly.pdbx_seq_one_letter_code
_entity_poly.pdbx_strand_id
1 'polypeptide(L)'
;ADFNTAWGKFLHDGIIAGSRFAALEPELKADAVIRDSAKLSHDTFEVNTVSDSVISDGASANNGWLQELPRPVTRITWGNAVFMSPKTAKGLGIENEMMVELEKDGKKITGPAWIVPGHAAQSFTVNLGYGRTHAGKVSSGVGFDANAIRVSASPDFQTGVNIRKIDGKHKIACVQDHHSMEGRHLVRETDVENFKKHPEFAQHMSHEPAANNTLYNPSEHLKGENQWGMTIDLNTCIGCNACTIACQSENNIPIVGYDQVLNGREMHWIRVDRYFEGDIDDPKAVHQPVPCMHCENAPCEPVCPVGATTHSDTGLNDMVYNRCVGTRYCSNNCTYKVRRFNFYQYSDLKTPSKKLGTNPDVTVRTRGVMEKCTFCVQRINAAHIEARKEDRKIKDGEIVTACQQTCPTQAIQFGDIKDKTSKVAIDKADGLNYGILTELGTRPRTSYLAKLRNPNPILEKVAAVSGHAAGGHH
;
A
#
# COMPACT_ATOMS: atom_id res chain seq x y z
N ALA A 1 4.21 -15.18 -42.91
CA ALA A 1 5.31 -14.22 -42.71
C ALA A 1 6.62 -15.01 -42.67
N ASP A 2 7.73 -14.45 -43.17
CA ASP A 2 9.04 -15.09 -43.00
C ASP A 2 9.48 -15.07 -41.52
N PHE A 3 10.54 -15.81 -41.19
CA PHE A 3 11.05 -15.89 -39.82
C PHE A 3 11.39 -14.50 -39.26
N ASN A 4 12.02 -13.64 -40.04
CA ASN A 4 12.46 -12.32 -39.57
C ASN A 4 11.27 -11.43 -39.18
N THR A 5 10.20 -11.46 -39.97
CA THR A 5 8.97 -10.73 -39.69
C THR A 5 8.25 -11.30 -38.47
N ALA A 6 8.16 -12.63 -38.36
CA ALA A 6 7.52 -13.29 -37.22
C ALA A 6 8.31 -13.07 -35.92
N TRP A 7 9.64 -13.19 -35.99
CA TRP A 7 10.55 -12.93 -34.88
C TRP A 7 10.54 -11.47 -34.48
N GLY A 8 10.57 -10.55 -35.45
CA GLY A 8 10.43 -9.12 -35.21
C GLY A 8 9.11 -8.77 -34.52
N LYS A 9 7.99 -9.37 -34.96
CA LYS A 9 6.70 -9.21 -34.31
C LYS A 9 6.68 -9.77 -32.88
N PHE A 10 7.27 -10.95 -32.66
CA PHE A 10 7.39 -11.52 -31.31
C PHE A 10 8.22 -10.62 -30.39
N LEU A 11 9.36 -10.12 -30.85
CA LEU A 11 10.19 -9.20 -30.06
C LEU A 11 9.47 -7.87 -29.76
N HIS A 12 8.67 -7.37 -30.71
CA HIS A 12 7.86 -6.15 -30.52
C HIS A 12 6.70 -6.36 -29.52
N ASP A 13 5.92 -7.43 -29.70
CA ASP A 13 4.71 -7.68 -28.91
C ASP A 13 5.00 -8.34 -27.54
N GLY A 14 6.15 -9.03 -27.42
CA GLY A 14 6.56 -9.77 -26.22
C GLY A 14 5.88 -11.12 -26.00
N ILE A 15 4.89 -11.48 -26.84
CA ILE A 15 4.11 -12.72 -26.72
C ILE A 15 4.01 -13.45 -28.06
N ILE A 16 4.03 -14.78 -28.02
CA ILE A 16 3.78 -15.62 -29.21
C ILE A 16 2.28 -15.92 -29.28
N ALA A 17 1.60 -15.34 -30.27
CA ALA A 17 0.19 -15.64 -30.52
C ALA A 17 -0.01 -17.14 -30.81
N GLY A 18 -1.06 -17.74 -30.24
CA GLY A 18 -1.38 -19.16 -30.44
C GLY A 18 -0.54 -20.14 -29.62
N SER A 19 0.35 -19.67 -28.73
CA SER A 19 1.18 -20.53 -27.85
C SER A 19 0.46 -21.07 -26.61
N ARG A 20 -0.86 -20.82 -26.47
CA ARG A 20 -1.66 -21.29 -25.34
C ARG A 20 -1.67 -22.82 -25.30
N PHE A 21 -1.50 -23.40 -24.11
CA PHE A 21 -1.68 -24.84 -23.90
C PHE A 21 -3.09 -25.29 -24.30
N ALA A 22 -3.22 -26.48 -24.87
CA ALA A 22 -4.51 -27.07 -25.20
C ALA A 22 -5.32 -27.33 -23.91
N ALA A 23 -6.61 -27.02 -23.93
CA ALA A 23 -7.51 -27.37 -22.84
C ALA A 23 -7.68 -28.90 -22.79
N LEU A 24 -7.67 -29.45 -21.58
CA LEU A 24 -7.92 -30.87 -21.34
C LEU A 24 -9.23 -31.00 -20.54
N GLU A 25 -10.01 -32.03 -20.81
CA GLU A 25 -11.16 -32.44 -20.00
C GLU A 25 -10.79 -33.70 -19.21
N PRO A 26 -10.20 -33.57 -18.01
CA PRO A 26 -9.77 -34.72 -17.22
C PRO A 26 -10.96 -35.45 -16.59
N GLU A 27 -10.87 -36.77 -16.49
CA GLU A 27 -11.79 -37.58 -15.68
C GLU A 27 -11.45 -37.42 -14.19
N LEU A 28 -12.44 -37.05 -13.36
CA LEU A 28 -12.25 -36.94 -11.92
C LEU A 28 -12.30 -38.33 -11.26
N LYS A 29 -11.15 -38.81 -10.79
CA LYS A 29 -11.03 -40.05 -10.01
C LYS A 29 -10.98 -39.74 -8.51
N ALA A 30 -12.13 -39.38 -7.93
CA ALA A 30 -12.23 -38.93 -6.54
C ALA A 30 -11.63 -39.92 -5.52
N ASP A 31 -11.88 -41.22 -5.70
CA ASP A 31 -11.38 -42.27 -4.80
C ASP A 31 -9.84 -42.36 -4.75
N ALA A 32 -9.16 -41.91 -5.82
CA ALA A 32 -7.70 -41.89 -5.87
C ALA A 32 -7.08 -40.68 -5.14
N VAL A 33 -7.89 -39.69 -4.78
CA VAL A 33 -7.46 -38.39 -4.22
C VAL A 33 -7.89 -38.23 -2.76
N ILE A 34 -8.96 -38.92 -2.34
CA ILE A 34 -9.37 -38.97 -0.93
C ILE A 34 -8.27 -39.71 -0.14
N ARG A 35 -7.54 -38.97 0.68
CA ARG A 35 -6.53 -39.49 1.61
C ARG A 35 -6.93 -39.09 3.02
N ASP A 36 -6.54 -39.90 4.00
CA ASP A 36 -6.66 -39.52 5.40
C ASP A 36 -5.87 -38.23 5.66
N SER A 37 -6.57 -37.20 6.14
CA SER A 37 -5.95 -35.95 6.57
C SER A 37 -5.27 -36.13 7.92
N ALA A 38 -4.26 -35.29 8.21
CA ALA A 38 -3.71 -35.19 9.56
C ALA A 38 -4.84 -34.91 10.57
N LYS A 39 -4.83 -35.61 11.71
CA LYS A 39 -5.76 -35.34 12.81
C LYS A 39 -5.36 -34.04 13.49
N LEU A 40 -6.17 -33.00 13.30
CA LEU A 40 -6.03 -31.72 14.01
C LEU A 40 -6.57 -31.85 15.43
N SER A 41 -5.95 -31.16 16.39
CA SER A 41 -6.38 -31.14 17.80
C SER A 41 -6.36 -29.71 18.33
N HIS A 42 -7.33 -29.39 19.19
CA HIS A 42 -7.34 -28.16 19.97
C HIS A 42 -6.33 -28.16 21.12
N ASP A 43 -5.58 -29.24 21.33
CA ASP A 43 -4.58 -29.33 22.39
C ASP A 43 -3.15 -29.15 21.88
N THR A 44 -2.97 -29.00 20.56
CA THR A 44 -1.66 -28.85 19.93
C THR A 44 -1.56 -27.56 19.14
N PHE A 45 -0.36 -26.98 19.08
CA PHE A 45 -0.09 -25.86 18.20
C PHE A 45 0.38 -26.34 16.83
N GLU A 46 0.10 -25.53 15.81
CA GLU A 46 0.65 -25.70 14.46
C GLU A 46 1.54 -24.52 14.08
N VAL A 47 2.44 -24.75 13.13
CA VAL A 47 3.20 -23.71 12.44
C VAL A 47 2.98 -23.83 10.93
N ASN A 48 2.58 -22.72 10.32
CA ASN A 48 2.45 -22.53 8.89
C ASN A 48 3.68 -21.79 8.37
N THR A 49 4.36 -22.36 7.38
CA THR A 49 5.47 -21.71 6.69
C THR A 49 4.99 -21.22 5.34
N VAL A 50 4.97 -19.90 5.16
CA VAL A 50 4.46 -19.27 3.92
C VAL A 50 5.54 -18.40 3.29
N SER A 51 5.56 -18.33 1.96
CA SER A 51 6.41 -17.37 1.26
C SER A 51 6.06 -15.95 1.69
N ASP A 52 7.07 -15.09 1.82
CA ASP A 52 6.83 -13.68 2.07
C ASP A 52 6.15 -13.04 0.85
N SER A 53 5.11 -12.23 1.08
CA SER A 53 4.31 -11.61 0.01
C SER A 53 5.09 -10.69 -0.95
N VAL A 54 6.31 -10.28 -0.59
CA VAL A 54 7.11 -9.32 -1.35
C VAL A 54 8.44 -9.93 -1.79
N ILE A 55 9.16 -10.61 -0.91
CA ILE A 55 10.47 -11.23 -1.24
C ILE A 55 10.37 -12.74 -1.55
N SER A 56 9.17 -13.32 -1.50
CA SER A 56 8.87 -14.71 -1.82
C SER A 56 9.71 -15.70 -0.99
N ASP A 57 10.56 -16.47 -1.67
CA ASP A 57 11.50 -17.46 -1.11
C ASP A 57 12.85 -16.86 -0.71
N GLY A 58 13.02 -15.55 -0.88
CA GLY A 58 14.27 -14.82 -0.59
C GLY A 58 15.22 -14.70 -1.76
N ALA A 59 14.84 -15.13 -2.98
CA ALA A 59 15.63 -14.89 -4.19
C ALA A 59 15.90 -13.39 -4.40
N SER A 60 14.92 -12.54 -4.09
CA SER A 60 15.04 -11.07 -4.15
C SER A 60 15.37 -10.41 -2.81
N ALA A 61 15.83 -11.16 -1.81
CA ALA A 61 16.06 -10.61 -0.47
C ALA A 61 17.07 -9.45 -0.45
N ASN A 62 18.04 -9.39 -1.36
CA ASN A 62 19.03 -8.29 -1.42
C ASN A 62 18.50 -7.02 -2.12
N ASN A 63 17.21 -6.98 -2.46
CA ASN A 63 16.56 -5.79 -2.99
C ASN A 63 16.04 -4.93 -1.82
N GLY A 64 16.69 -3.80 -1.58
CA GLY A 64 16.31 -2.90 -0.49
C GLY A 64 14.94 -2.24 -0.66
N TRP A 65 14.48 -2.03 -1.89
CA TRP A 65 13.11 -1.55 -2.12
C TRP A 65 12.09 -2.55 -1.58
N LEU A 66 12.32 -3.85 -1.78
CA LEU A 66 11.44 -4.92 -1.31
C LEU A 66 11.56 -5.20 0.21
N GLN A 67 12.71 -4.91 0.81
CA GLN A 67 12.90 -5.01 2.25
C GLN A 67 12.18 -3.89 3.01
N GLU A 68 12.22 -2.67 2.49
CA GLU A 68 11.51 -1.52 3.06
C GLU A 68 10.02 -1.50 2.68
N LEU A 69 9.57 -2.30 1.71
CA LEU A 69 8.16 -2.35 1.33
C LEU A 69 7.34 -2.97 2.47
N PRO A 70 6.34 -2.28 3.04
CA PRO A 70 5.54 -2.83 4.12
C PRO A 70 4.78 -4.08 3.68
N ARG A 71 4.64 -5.07 4.55
CA ARG A 71 3.78 -6.23 4.26
C ARG A 71 2.30 -5.83 4.30
N PRO A 72 1.43 -6.32 3.39
CA PRO A 72 0.05 -5.85 3.26
C PRO A 72 -0.76 -5.92 4.57
N VAL A 73 -0.62 -7.02 5.32
CA VAL A 73 -1.39 -7.28 6.55
C VAL A 73 -0.72 -6.65 7.79
N THR A 74 0.55 -6.98 8.01
CA THR A 74 1.25 -6.66 9.27
C THR A 74 1.91 -5.29 9.26
N ARG A 75 2.12 -4.69 8.08
CA ARG A 75 2.81 -3.41 7.87
C ARG A 75 4.27 -3.40 8.34
N ILE A 76 4.83 -4.59 8.62
CA ILE A 76 6.23 -4.79 8.95
C ILE A 76 7.10 -4.56 7.71
N THR A 77 8.27 -4.00 7.95
CA THR A 77 9.39 -3.89 7.02
C THR A 77 10.61 -4.55 7.67
N TRP A 78 11.63 -4.86 6.87
CA TRP A 78 12.93 -5.35 7.35
C TRP A 78 12.84 -6.53 8.35
N GLY A 79 12.82 -7.76 7.83
CA GLY A 79 12.79 -8.98 8.64
C GLY A 79 11.42 -9.65 8.67
N ASN A 80 11.33 -10.74 9.42
CA ASN A 80 10.12 -11.54 9.66
C ASN A 80 9.88 -11.73 11.17
N ALA A 81 8.69 -12.21 11.51
CA ALA A 81 8.26 -12.45 12.88
C ALA A 81 7.49 -13.78 12.96
N VAL A 82 7.26 -14.26 14.18
CA VAL A 82 6.33 -15.35 14.50
C VAL A 82 4.95 -14.75 14.70
N PHE A 83 4.06 -14.90 13.72
CA PHE A 83 2.72 -14.35 13.79
C PHE A 83 1.79 -15.25 14.59
N MET A 84 0.91 -14.65 15.39
CA MET A 84 -0.08 -15.37 16.18
C MET A 84 -1.33 -14.54 16.44
N SER A 85 -2.42 -15.21 16.81
CA SER A 85 -3.67 -14.55 17.19
C SER A 85 -3.57 -13.82 18.54
N PRO A 86 -4.39 -12.78 18.77
CA PRO A 86 -4.52 -12.15 20.08
C PRO A 86 -4.90 -13.17 21.18
N LYS A 87 -5.82 -14.10 20.88
CA LYS A 87 -6.24 -15.15 21.81
C LYS A 87 -5.10 -16.09 22.20
N THR A 88 -4.30 -16.54 21.24
CA THR A 88 -3.11 -17.38 21.49
C THR A 88 -2.08 -16.62 22.32
N ALA A 89 -1.78 -15.38 21.94
CA ALA A 89 -0.80 -14.55 22.64
C ALA A 89 -1.19 -14.30 24.10
N LYS A 90 -2.47 -13.98 24.35
CA LYS A 90 -3.01 -13.82 25.71
C LYS A 90 -2.89 -15.09 26.54
N GLY A 91 -3.21 -16.25 25.96
CA GLY A 91 -3.09 -17.55 26.64
C GLY A 91 -1.65 -17.92 27.03
N LEU A 92 -0.67 -17.48 26.24
CA LEU A 92 0.76 -17.75 26.47
C LEU A 92 1.49 -16.63 27.23
N GLY A 93 0.82 -15.49 27.47
CA GLY A 93 1.42 -14.28 28.03
C GLY A 93 2.58 -13.79 27.17
N ILE A 94 2.35 -13.68 25.86
CA ILE A 94 3.28 -13.16 24.85
C ILE A 94 2.79 -11.79 24.38
N GLU A 95 3.71 -10.84 24.28
CA GLU A 95 3.48 -9.51 23.72
C GLU A 95 4.23 -9.35 22.40
N ASN A 96 3.88 -8.33 21.62
CA ASN A 96 4.68 -7.93 20.45
C ASN A 96 6.15 -7.72 20.83
N GLU A 97 7.05 -8.09 19.93
CA GLU A 97 8.51 -7.94 20.05
C GLU A 97 9.17 -8.84 21.11
N MET A 98 8.41 -9.63 21.88
CA MET A 98 8.99 -10.67 22.73
C MET A 98 9.61 -11.77 21.89
N MET A 99 10.77 -12.28 22.31
CA MET A 99 11.42 -13.38 21.62
C MET A 99 10.76 -14.72 21.98
N VAL A 100 10.52 -15.54 20.96
CA VAL A 100 9.96 -16.89 21.11
C VAL A 100 10.77 -17.90 20.31
N GLU A 101 10.79 -19.14 20.79
CA GLU A 101 11.35 -20.29 20.08
C GLU A 101 10.21 -21.27 19.75
N LEU A 102 10.10 -21.62 18.46
CA LEU A 102 9.25 -22.71 18.00
C LEU A 102 10.13 -23.95 17.78
N GLU A 103 9.70 -25.09 18.31
CA GLU A 103 10.42 -26.36 18.23
C GLU A 103 9.51 -27.50 17.76
N LYS A 104 10.01 -28.30 16.82
CA LYS A 104 9.41 -29.58 16.41
C LYS A 104 10.52 -30.58 16.09
N ASP A 105 10.49 -31.74 16.75
CA ASP A 105 11.40 -32.87 16.49
C ASP A 105 12.89 -32.47 16.42
N GLY A 106 13.33 -31.62 17.36
CA GLY A 106 14.70 -31.10 17.45
C GLY A 106 15.04 -29.94 16.49
N LYS A 107 14.15 -29.60 15.54
CA LYS A 107 14.28 -28.42 14.68
C LYS A 107 13.71 -27.20 15.39
N LYS A 108 14.47 -26.10 15.37
CA LYS A 108 14.15 -24.88 16.10
C LYS A 108 14.24 -23.65 15.20
N ILE A 109 13.34 -22.72 15.41
CA ILE A 109 13.44 -21.35 14.91
C ILE A 109 13.19 -20.38 16.05
N THR A 110 13.91 -19.26 16.02
CA THR A 110 13.84 -18.23 17.04
C THR A 110 13.59 -16.88 16.38
N GLY A 111 12.57 -16.17 16.84
CA GLY A 111 12.18 -14.89 16.26
C GLY A 111 11.30 -14.07 17.19
N PRO A 112 11.13 -12.76 16.91
CA PRO A 112 10.18 -11.93 17.64
C PRO A 112 8.74 -12.34 17.34
N ALA A 113 7.89 -12.31 18.36
CA ALA A 113 6.45 -12.49 18.22
C ALA A 113 5.79 -11.23 17.67
N TRP A 114 4.78 -11.40 16.81
CA TRP A 114 3.93 -10.32 16.34
C TRP A 114 2.47 -10.75 16.29
N ILE A 115 1.63 -10.07 17.06
CA ILE A 115 0.21 -10.37 17.22
C ILE A 115 -0.56 -9.74 16.07
N VAL A 116 -1.35 -10.56 15.37
CA VAL A 116 -2.12 -10.15 14.19
C VAL A 116 -3.60 -10.42 14.43
N PRO A 117 -4.45 -9.38 14.52
CA PRO A 117 -5.90 -9.54 14.52
C PRO A 117 -6.39 -10.38 13.34
N GLY A 118 -7.33 -11.30 13.59
CA GLY A 118 -7.85 -12.24 12.59
C GLY A 118 -6.95 -13.44 12.26
N HIS A 119 -5.78 -13.56 12.91
CA HIS A 119 -4.98 -14.77 12.77
C HIS A 119 -5.67 -15.94 13.48
N ALA A 120 -5.60 -17.15 12.91
CA ALA A 120 -6.19 -18.33 13.51
C ALA A 120 -5.61 -18.62 14.91
N ALA A 121 -6.47 -19.03 15.84
CA ALA A 121 -6.08 -19.46 17.17
C ALA A 121 -5.25 -20.75 17.10
N GLN A 122 -4.31 -20.90 18.04
CA GLN A 122 -3.38 -22.04 18.14
C GLN A 122 -2.53 -22.32 16.89
N SER A 123 -2.45 -21.35 16.00
CA SER A 123 -1.65 -21.40 14.79
C SER A 123 -0.59 -20.29 14.80
N PHE A 124 0.62 -20.65 14.39
CA PHE A 124 1.71 -19.71 14.15
C PHE A 124 1.97 -19.60 12.66
N THR A 125 2.24 -18.39 12.14
CA THR A 125 2.73 -18.22 10.76
C THR A 125 4.14 -17.66 10.78
N VAL A 126 5.03 -18.20 9.95
CA VAL A 126 6.39 -17.70 9.75
C VAL A 126 6.68 -17.53 8.26
N ASN A 127 7.33 -16.42 7.89
CA ASN A 127 7.64 -16.14 6.49
C ASN A 127 9.01 -16.70 6.07
N LEU A 128 9.05 -17.29 4.88
CA LEU A 128 10.28 -17.63 4.17
C LEU A 128 10.99 -16.39 3.61
N GLY A 129 12.24 -16.56 3.18
CA GLY A 129 13.01 -15.56 2.45
C GLY A 129 13.96 -14.69 3.27
N TYR A 130 13.99 -14.89 4.59
CA TYR A 130 14.84 -14.18 5.55
C TYR A 130 15.90 -15.10 6.18
N GLY A 131 16.72 -14.55 7.08
CA GLY A 131 17.76 -15.31 7.79
C GLY A 131 18.94 -15.74 6.92
N ARG A 132 19.09 -15.14 5.74
CA ARG A 132 20.17 -15.48 4.80
C ARG A 132 21.50 -14.96 5.32
N THR A 133 22.55 -15.78 5.26
CA THR A 133 23.90 -15.42 5.74
C THR A 133 24.79 -14.77 4.68
N HIS A 134 24.50 -15.02 3.40
CA HIS A 134 25.29 -14.54 2.26
C HIS A 134 24.41 -13.89 1.18
N ALA A 135 23.46 -13.03 1.60
CA ALA A 135 22.54 -12.36 0.66
C ALA A 135 23.11 -11.07 0.06
N GLY A 136 24.20 -10.52 0.61
CA GLY A 136 24.79 -9.25 0.20
C GLY A 136 24.64 -8.17 1.26
N LYS A 137 24.75 -6.90 0.86
CA LYS A 137 24.81 -5.77 1.81
C LYS A 137 23.47 -5.39 2.44
N VAL A 138 22.35 -5.81 1.85
CA VAL A 138 21.01 -5.37 2.29
C VAL A 138 20.40 -6.33 3.31
N SER A 139 20.49 -7.65 3.10
CA SER A 139 19.69 -8.63 3.84
C SER A 139 20.47 -9.76 4.50
N SER A 140 21.80 -9.68 4.53
CA SER A 140 22.58 -10.66 5.30
C SER A 140 22.29 -10.47 6.80
N GLY A 141 21.75 -11.50 7.44
CA GLY A 141 21.36 -11.46 8.85
C GLY A 141 20.03 -10.73 9.15
N VAL A 142 19.24 -10.39 8.14
CA VAL A 142 17.91 -9.78 8.34
C VAL A 142 16.85 -10.86 8.59
N GLY A 143 16.16 -10.79 9.72
CA GLY A 143 15.18 -11.78 10.16
C GLY A 143 15.80 -13.14 10.51
N PHE A 144 14.97 -14.18 10.62
CA PHE A 144 15.37 -15.56 10.89
C PHE A 144 14.98 -16.50 9.74
N ASP A 145 15.70 -17.61 9.59
CA ASP A 145 15.45 -18.58 8.51
C ASP A 145 14.33 -19.55 8.90
N ALA A 146 13.13 -19.31 8.36
CA ALA A 146 11.98 -20.18 8.55
C ALA A 146 12.12 -21.56 7.88
N ASN A 147 13.09 -21.78 6.97
CA ASN A 147 13.31 -23.11 6.41
C ASN A 147 13.83 -24.10 7.46
N ALA A 148 14.45 -23.63 8.53
CA ALA A 148 15.02 -24.49 9.55
C ALA A 148 13.98 -25.37 10.27
N ILE A 149 12.71 -24.93 10.35
CA ILE A 149 11.64 -25.76 10.92
C ILE A 149 10.99 -26.69 9.89
N ARG A 150 11.08 -26.43 8.59
CA ARG A 150 10.35 -27.18 7.54
C ARG A 150 10.79 -28.65 7.42
N VAL A 151 9.87 -29.51 7.01
CA VAL A 151 10.13 -30.92 6.68
C VAL A 151 9.57 -31.24 5.29
N SER A 152 10.25 -32.09 4.52
CA SER A 152 9.84 -32.42 3.15
C SER A 152 8.51 -33.16 3.07
N ALA A 153 8.14 -33.88 4.12
CA ALA A 153 6.86 -34.60 4.21
C ALA A 153 5.64 -33.66 4.34
N SER A 154 5.83 -32.48 4.94
CA SER A 154 4.78 -31.46 5.12
C SER A 154 5.43 -30.08 5.07
N PRO A 155 5.73 -29.58 3.86
CA PRO A 155 6.60 -28.43 3.68
C PRO A 155 5.94 -27.09 3.99
N ASP A 156 4.61 -27.05 4.10
CA ASP A 156 3.84 -25.80 4.24
C ASP A 156 3.25 -25.63 5.64
N PHE A 157 3.01 -26.73 6.36
CA PHE A 157 2.51 -26.70 7.74
C PHE A 157 2.96 -27.90 8.56
N GLN A 158 3.08 -27.74 9.87
CA GLN A 158 3.37 -28.81 10.81
C GLN A 158 2.54 -28.67 12.08
N THR A 159 2.02 -29.78 12.59
CA THR A 159 1.24 -29.85 13.83
C THR A 159 2.09 -30.38 15.00
N GLY A 160 1.68 -30.10 16.24
CA GLY A 160 2.38 -30.59 17.43
C GLY A 160 3.67 -29.83 17.71
N VAL A 161 3.69 -28.53 17.39
CA VAL A 161 4.83 -27.63 17.60
C VAL A 161 4.81 -27.15 19.05
N ASN A 162 5.98 -27.11 19.68
CA ASN A 162 6.15 -26.50 20.99
C ASN A 162 6.58 -25.05 20.84
N ILE A 163 6.07 -24.18 21.71
CA ILE A 163 6.48 -22.79 21.81
C ILE A 163 7.00 -22.52 23.23
N ARG A 164 8.10 -21.78 23.32
CA ARG A 164 8.57 -21.23 24.60
C ARG A 164 9.02 -19.78 24.45
N LYS A 165 8.81 -19.00 25.50
CA LYS A 165 9.37 -17.65 25.63
C LYS A 165 10.87 -17.78 25.89
N ILE A 166 11.64 -16.88 25.31
CA ILE A 166 13.07 -16.77 25.56
C ILE A 166 13.40 -15.33 25.98
N ASP A 167 14.50 -15.17 26.69
CA ASP A 167 14.91 -13.87 27.20
C ASP A 167 15.26 -12.91 26.05
N GLY A 168 14.83 -11.66 26.21
CA GLY A 168 15.10 -10.58 25.27
C GLY A 168 13.87 -10.09 24.50
N LYS A 169 14.03 -8.93 23.88
CA LYS A 169 13.07 -8.33 22.95
C LYS A 169 13.80 -7.91 21.68
N HIS A 170 13.12 -8.00 20.55
CA HIS A 170 13.63 -7.49 19.28
C HIS A 170 12.59 -6.57 18.65
N LYS A 171 12.97 -5.31 18.46
CA LYS A 171 12.07 -4.31 17.89
C LYS A 171 11.70 -4.68 16.46
N ILE A 172 10.49 -4.38 16.03
CA ILE A 172 10.05 -4.63 14.66
C ILE A 172 9.76 -3.29 13.97
N ALA A 173 10.36 -3.07 12.81
CA ALA A 173 10.13 -1.87 12.01
C ALA A 173 8.76 -1.95 11.32
N CYS A 174 7.70 -1.53 12.02
CA CYS A 174 6.36 -1.36 11.47
C CYS A 174 6.13 0.10 11.04
N VAL A 175 5.59 0.32 9.83
CA VAL A 175 5.32 1.69 9.33
C VAL A 175 3.97 2.25 9.77
N GLN A 176 3.18 1.48 10.52
CA GLN A 176 1.85 1.87 10.95
C GLN A 176 1.63 1.50 12.41
N ASP A 177 1.46 2.51 13.26
CA ASP A 177 1.28 2.30 14.71
C ASP A 177 -0.16 1.97 15.10
N HIS A 178 -1.13 2.71 14.53
CA HIS A 178 -2.55 2.53 14.83
C HIS A 178 -3.21 1.66 13.77
N HIS A 179 -3.85 0.58 14.20
CA HIS A 179 -4.39 -0.45 13.33
C HIS A 179 -5.92 -0.41 13.20
N SER A 180 -6.61 0.40 14.00
CA SER A 180 -8.04 0.66 13.92
C SER A 180 -8.30 2.04 13.29
N MET A 181 -9.51 2.32 12.81
CA MET A 181 -9.89 3.65 12.34
C MET A 181 -10.24 4.63 13.49
N GLU A 182 -10.28 4.17 14.75
CA GLU A 182 -10.65 4.98 15.92
C GLU A 182 -11.99 5.71 15.73
N GLY A 183 -12.97 5.03 15.12
CA GLY A 183 -14.30 5.58 14.83
C GLY A 183 -14.37 6.63 13.71
N ARG A 184 -13.27 6.86 12.98
CA ARG A 184 -13.21 7.86 11.91
C ARG A 184 -13.66 7.28 10.56
N HIS A 185 -14.35 8.09 9.77
CA HIS A 185 -14.84 7.71 8.44
C HIS A 185 -13.76 7.85 7.33
N LEU A 186 -12.59 7.25 7.54
CA LEU A 186 -11.46 7.28 6.60
C LEU A 186 -11.71 6.36 5.39
N VAL A 187 -11.96 5.08 5.66
CA VAL A 187 -12.52 4.14 4.69
C VAL A 187 -14.03 4.12 4.90
N ARG A 188 -14.79 4.45 3.86
CA ARG A 188 -16.25 4.38 3.88
C ARG A 188 -16.65 3.05 3.27
N GLU A 189 -17.39 2.23 4.02
CA GLU A 189 -17.90 0.97 3.52
C GLU A 189 -19.38 0.75 3.85
N THR A 190 -20.07 0.00 3.01
CA THR A 190 -21.42 -0.50 3.24
C THR A 190 -21.62 -1.84 2.53
N ASP A 191 -22.76 -2.49 2.74
CA ASP A 191 -23.13 -3.70 1.99
C ASP A 191 -23.93 -3.39 0.70
N VAL A 192 -23.95 -4.34 -0.24
CA VAL A 192 -24.63 -4.20 -1.53
C VAL A 192 -26.14 -3.91 -1.37
N GLU A 193 -26.80 -4.47 -0.36
CA GLU A 193 -28.25 -4.26 -0.16
C GLU A 193 -28.54 -2.84 0.35
N ASN A 194 -27.69 -2.29 1.20
CA ASN A 194 -27.76 -0.91 1.63
C ASN A 194 -27.44 0.06 0.50
N PHE A 195 -26.37 -0.21 -0.26
CA PHE A 195 -25.98 0.62 -1.41
C PHE A 195 -27.12 0.77 -2.44
N LYS A 196 -27.87 -0.31 -2.72
CA LYS A 196 -29.05 -0.24 -3.61
C LYS A 196 -30.11 0.76 -3.14
N LYS A 197 -30.22 1.00 -1.83
CA LYS A 197 -31.18 1.93 -1.22
C LYS A 197 -30.59 3.33 -1.05
N HIS A 198 -29.29 3.42 -0.78
CA HIS A 198 -28.56 4.65 -0.51
C HIS A 198 -27.29 4.72 -1.38
N PRO A 199 -27.43 4.97 -2.69
CA PRO A 199 -26.29 4.96 -3.62
C PRO A 199 -25.24 6.04 -3.32
N GLU A 200 -25.64 7.13 -2.65
CA GLU A 200 -24.77 8.25 -2.27
C GLU A 200 -24.34 8.21 -0.79
N PHE A 201 -24.47 7.07 -0.10
CA PHE A 201 -24.16 6.95 1.33
C PHE A 201 -22.78 7.53 1.67
N ALA A 202 -21.80 7.28 0.80
CA ALA A 202 -20.41 7.68 1.01
C ALA A 202 -20.32 9.19 1.17
N GLN A 203 -21.09 9.98 0.42
CA GLN A 203 -21.04 11.44 0.46
C GLN A 203 -21.62 12.01 1.77
N HIS A 204 -22.49 11.27 2.46
CA HIS A 204 -23.21 11.73 3.65
C HIS A 204 -22.57 11.30 4.98
N MET A 205 -21.47 10.56 4.97
CA MET A 205 -20.78 10.13 6.20
C MET A 205 -19.91 11.21 6.86
N SER A 206 -19.63 12.32 6.17
CA SER A 206 -18.96 13.50 6.76
C SER A 206 -19.59 14.77 6.20
N HIS A 207 -19.51 15.86 6.96
CA HIS A 207 -19.97 17.17 6.50
C HIS A 207 -18.87 17.88 5.73
N GLU A 208 -19.04 18.02 4.42
CA GLU A 208 -18.17 18.83 3.58
C GLU A 208 -18.68 20.28 3.51
N PRO A 209 -17.88 21.28 3.91
CA PRO A 209 -18.26 22.68 3.78
C PRO A 209 -18.50 23.04 2.32
N ALA A 210 -19.51 23.88 2.07
CA ALA A 210 -19.83 24.34 0.72
C ALA A 210 -18.62 25.00 0.03
N ALA A 211 -18.53 24.86 -1.29
CA ALA A 211 -17.39 25.36 -2.07
C ALA A 211 -17.22 26.90 -2.04
N ASN A 212 -18.23 27.65 -1.62
CA ASN A 212 -18.16 29.09 -1.39
C ASN A 212 -17.89 29.47 0.08
N ASN A 213 -17.82 28.50 0.99
CA ASN A 213 -17.54 28.72 2.40
C ASN A 213 -16.03 28.83 2.65
N THR A 214 -15.41 29.85 2.07
CA THR A 214 -13.98 30.16 2.17
C THR A 214 -13.80 31.67 2.10
N LEU A 215 -12.86 32.21 2.88
CA LEU A 215 -12.50 33.63 2.83
C LEU A 215 -11.74 34.01 1.55
N TYR A 216 -11.18 33.02 0.85
CA TYR A 216 -10.38 33.17 -0.36
C TYR A 216 -11.08 32.57 -1.57
N ASN A 217 -10.81 33.10 -2.77
CA ASN A 217 -11.32 32.53 -4.01
C ASN A 217 -10.56 31.23 -4.37
N PRO A 218 -11.19 30.05 -4.24
CA PRO A 218 -10.51 28.76 -4.35
C PRO A 218 -10.06 28.45 -5.79
N SER A 219 -10.66 29.09 -6.80
CA SER A 219 -10.36 28.83 -8.22
C SER A 219 -9.44 29.86 -8.86
N GLU A 220 -8.95 30.85 -8.12
CA GLU A 220 -8.16 31.94 -8.71
C GLU A 220 -6.89 31.46 -9.43
N HIS A 221 -6.28 30.39 -8.92
CA HIS A 221 -5.07 29.80 -9.48
C HIS A 221 -5.37 28.69 -10.50
N LEU A 222 -6.60 28.17 -10.56
CA LEU A 222 -6.99 27.01 -11.39
C LEU A 222 -7.40 27.44 -12.80
N LYS A 223 -6.46 28.02 -13.54
CA LYS A 223 -6.68 28.64 -14.87
C LYS A 223 -6.18 27.79 -16.04
N GLY A 224 -5.48 26.68 -15.76
CA GLY A 224 -4.89 25.81 -16.76
C GLY A 224 -5.95 25.14 -17.65
N GLU A 225 -5.54 24.79 -18.87
CA GLU A 225 -6.40 24.10 -19.83
C GLU A 225 -6.91 22.78 -19.28
N ASN A 226 -5.99 21.99 -18.69
CA ASN A 226 -6.24 20.74 -18.00
C ASN A 226 -6.32 20.95 -16.48
N GLN A 227 -7.08 20.10 -15.80
CA GLN A 227 -7.13 20.05 -14.34
C GLN A 227 -6.86 18.61 -13.89
N TRP A 228 -5.71 18.35 -13.28
CA TRP A 228 -5.31 16.98 -12.95
C TRP A 228 -5.97 16.49 -11.66
N GLY A 229 -6.43 15.25 -11.65
CA GLY A 229 -6.99 14.60 -10.46
C GLY A 229 -6.83 13.09 -10.50
N MET A 230 -7.16 12.45 -9.37
CA MET A 230 -7.04 11.01 -9.18
C MET A 230 -8.28 10.46 -8.48
N THR A 231 -8.70 9.26 -8.86
CA THR A 231 -9.65 8.44 -8.11
C THR A 231 -9.00 7.11 -7.73
N ILE A 232 -9.35 6.61 -6.54
CA ILE A 232 -8.85 5.32 -6.04
C ILE A 232 -10.05 4.47 -5.59
N ASP A 233 -10.31 3.39 -6.31
CA ASP A 233 -11.39 2.46 -6.01
C ASP A 233 -10.99 1.49 -4.88
N LEU A 234 -11.65 1.61 -3.72
CA LEU A 234 -11.38 0.77 -2.56
C LEU A 234 -12.07 -0.60 -2.63
N ASN A 235 -12.98 -0.82 -3.59
CA ASN A 235 -13.53 -2.14 -3.87
C ASN A 235 -12.47 -3.09 -4.39
N THR A 236 -11.74 -2.62 -5.39
CA THR A 236 -10.75 -3.39 -6.14
C THR A 236 -9.35 -3.30 -5.54
N CYS A 237 -9.09 -2.39 -4.60
CA CYS A 237 -7.81 -2.33 -3.90
C CYS A 237 -7.61 -3.53 -2.95
N ILE A 238 -6.63 -4.37 -3.28
CA ILE A 238 -6.24 -5.56 -2.50
C ILE A 238 -5.04 -5.34 -1.59
N GLY A 239 -4.54 -4.11 -1.47
CA GLY A 239 -3.40 -3.80 -0.59
C GLY A 239 -2.04 -4.37 -1.06
N CYS A 240 -1.88 -4.73 -2.34
CA CYS A 240 -0.67 -5.39 -2.87
C CYS A 240 0.64 -4.57 -2.80
N ASN A 241 0.60 -3.29 -2.42
CA ASN A 241 1.75 -2.37 -2.37
C ASN A 241 2.55 -2.19 -3.68
N ALA A 242 2.06 -2.69 -4.82
CA ALA A 242 2.68 -2.45 -6.13
C ALA A 242 2.73 -0.94 -6.46
N CYS A 243 1.70 -0.19 -6.08
CA CYS A 243 1.68 1.27 -6.27
C CYS A 243 2.81 1.99 -5.51
N THR A 244 3.16 1.51 -4.31
CA THR A 244 4.27 2.04 -3.51
C THR A 244 5.61 1.76 -4.16
N ILE A 245 5.86 0.52 -4.59
CA ILE A 245 7.13 0.15 -5.21
C ILE A 245 7.34 0.84 -6.57
N ALA A 246 6.29 0.97 -7.37
CA ALA A 246 6.36 1.68 -8.65
C ALA A 246 6.60 3.18 -8.44
N CYS A 247 6.00 3.79 -7.41
CA CYS A 247 6.28 5.17 -7.07
C CYS A 247 7.76 5.34 -6.65
N GLN A 248 8.31 4.37 -5.92
CA GLN A 248 9.71 4.35 -5.53
C GLN A 248 10.66 4.23 -6.72
N SER A 249 10.39 3.31 -7.65
CA SER A 249 11.21 3.13 -8.85
C SER A 249 11.12 4.33 -9.81
N GLU A 250 9.92 4.85 -10.02
CA GLU A 250 9.67 5.96 -10.96
C GLU A 250 10.25 7.27 -10.47
N ASN A 251 10.10 7.57 -9.18
CA ASN A 251 10.39 8.88 -8.61
C ASN A 251 11.68 8.91 -7.81
N ASN A 252 12.63 8.00 -8.06
CA ASN A 252 13.95 7.97 -7.40
C ASN A 252 13.89 8.05 -5.87
N ILE A 253 12.88 7.44 -5.26
CA ILE A 253 12.70 7.49 -3.81
C ILE A 253 13.79 6.61 -3.17
N PRO A 254 14.58 7.15 -2.23
CA PRO A 254 15.67 6.39 -1.64
C PRO A 254 15.15 5.30 -0.69
N ILE A 255 16.00 4.31 -0.42
CA ILE A 255 15.72 3.28 0.59
C ILE A 255 16.08 3.81 1.98
N VAL A 256 15.24 3.53 2.96
CA VAL A 256 15.51 3.83 4.38
C VAL A 256 15.74 2.54 5.16
N GLY A 257 16.86 2.48 5.88
CA GLY A 257 17.23 1.32 6.69
C GLY A 257 16.36 1.15 7.95
N TYR A 258 16.36 -0.08 8.48
CA TYR A 258 15.59 -0.52 9.65
C TYR A 258 15.55 0.50 10.81
N ASP A 259 16.69 1.01 11.27
CA ASP A 259 16.75 1.94 12.41
C ASP A 259 15.98 3.25 12.16
N GLN A 260 15.98 3.72 10.91
CA GLN A 260 15.31 4.97 10.55
C GLN A 260 13.82 4.75 10.29
N VAL A 261 13.43 3.56 9.80
CA VAL A 261 12.02 3.18 9.73
C VAL A 261 11.41 3.04 11.13
N LEU A 262 12.13 2.47 12.09
CA LEU A 262 11.72 2.46 13.51
C LEU A 262 11.45 3.85 14.09
N ASN A 263 12.05 4.89 13.51
CA ASN A 263 11.86 6.28 13.91
C ASN A 263 10.75 6.99 13.10
N GLY A 264 9.96 6.27 12.29
CA GLY A 264 8.89 6.81 11.44
C GLY A 264 9.39 7.70 10.31
N ARG A 265 10.52 7.32 9.68
CA ARG A 265 11.20 8.12 8.65
C ARG A 265 11.28 7.42 7.29
N GLU A 266 10.40 6.46 7.03
CA GLU A 266 10.27 5.80 5.74
C GLU A 266 9.94 6.80 4.62
N MET A 267 10.49 6.58 3.42
CA MET A 267 10.38 7.56 2.33
C MET A 267 9.27 7.24 1.31
N HIS A 268 8.24 6.46 1.68
CA HIS A 268 7.14 6.12 0.78
C HIS A 268 6.18 7.30 0.53
N TRP A 269 6.05 7.72 -0.75
CA TRP A 269 5.19 8.84 -1.18
C TRP A 269 3.71 8.47 -1.35
N ILE A 270 3.45 7.20 -1.61
CA ILE A 270 2.13 6.58 -1.52
C ILE A 270 2.26 5.41 -0.55
N ARG A 271 1.64 5.55 0.62
CA ARG A 271 1.52 4.46 1.58
C ARG A 271 0.17 3.77 1.40
N VAL A 272 0.04 2.53 1.84
CA VAL A 272 -1.24 1.82 1.84
C VAL A 272 -1.62 1.54 3.27
N ASP A 273 -2.53 2.32 3.83
CA ASP A 273 -2.97 2.14 5.20
C ASP A 273 -3.85 0.88 5.29
N ARG A 274 -3.75 0.13 6.39
CA ARG A 274 -4.59 -1.05 6.65
C ARG A 274 -5.34 -0.88 7.96
N TYR A 275 -6.66 -0.95 7.93
CA TYR A 275 -7.46 -0.89 9.15
C TYR A 275 -8.16 -2.21 9.41
N PHE A 276 -8.19 -2.60 10.69
CA PHE A 276 -9.03 -3.67 11.21
C PHE A 276 -10.25 -3.07 11.91
N GLU A 277 -11.43 -3.62 11.63
CA GLU A 277 -12.69 -3.24 12.27
C GLU A 277 -13.47 -4.48 12.72
N GLY A 278 -14.28 -4.31 13.76
CA GLY A 278 -15.08 -5.39 14.33
C GLY A 278 -14.34 -6.18 15.41
N ASP A 279 -14.67 -7.47 15.51
CA ASP A 279 -14.06 -8.39 16.47
C ASP A 279 -12.56 -8.55 16.17
N ILE A 280 -11.71 -8.54 17.20
CA ILE A 280 -10.27 -8.67 17.03
C ILE A 280 -9.85 -10.08 16.60
N ASP A 281 -10.65 -11.09 16.94
CA ASP A 281 -10.43 -12.48 16.55
C ASP A 281 -10.95 -12.79 15.13
N ASP A 282 -11.88 -11.97 14.62
CA ASP A 282 -12.42 -12.04 13.24
C ASP A 282 -12.68 -10.63 12.66
N PRO A 283 -11.63 -9.84 12.41
CA PRO A 283 -11.77 -8.46 11.98
C PRO A 283 -11.96 -8.36 10.47
N LYS A 284 -12.73 -7.37 10.06
CA LYS A 284 -12.73 -6.88 8.69
C LYS A 284 -11.45 -6.10 8.45
N ALA A 285 -10.67 -6.52 7.45
CA ALA A 285 -9.53 -5.75 6.96
C ALA A 285 -9.92 -4.88 5.76
N VAL A 286 -9.46 -3.63 5.76
CA VAL A 286 -9.57 -2.70 4.63
C VAL A 286 -8.21 -2.08 4.30
N HIS A 287 -8.00 -1.78 3.03
CA HIS A 287 -6.79 -1.12 2.54
C HIS A 287 -7.14 0.21 1.89
N GLN A 288 -6.31 1.23 2.14
CA GLN A 288 -6.47 2.55 1.55
C GLN A 288 -5.11 3.10 1.12
N PRO A 289 -4.82 3.17 -0.19
CA PRO A 289 -3.65 3.89 -0.69
C PRO A 289 -3.80 5.39 -0.44
N VAL A 290 -2.85 6.01 0.24
CA VAL A 290 -2.83 7.43 0.61
C VAL A 290 -1.60 8.11 -0.01
N PRO A 291 -1.73 8.72 -1.20
CA PRO A 291 -0.72 9.61 -1.77
C PRO A 291 -0.90 11.06 -1.26
N CYS A 292 -0.12 12.00 -1.81
CA CYS A 292 -0.51 13.41 -1.73
C CYS A 292 -1.84 13.63 -2.44
N MET A 293 -2.76 14.33 -1.79
CA MET A 293 -4.09 14.58 -2.34
C MET A 293 -4.15 15.78 -3.29
N HIS A 294 -3.03 16.52 -3.47
CA HIS A 294 -2.97 17.74 -4.29
C HIS A 294 -4.15 18.68 -3.99
N CYS A 295 -4.32 19.00 -2.72
CA CYS A 295 -5.41 19.80 -2.16
C CYS A 295 -5.46 21.19 -2.80
N GLU A 296 -6.60 21.67 -3.27
CA GLU A 296 -6.73 23.03 -3.83
C GLU A 296 -6.52 24.09 -2.75
N ASN A 297 -7.07 23.85 -1.56
CA ASN A 297 -6.80 24.64 -0.37
C ASN A 297 -5.68 23.96 0.44
N ALA A 298 -4.47 23.89 -0.13
CA ALA A 298 -3.36 23.18 0.48
C ALA A 298 -2.83 23.88 1.75
N PRO A 299 -3.02 23.31 2.97
CA PRO A 299 -2.47 23.92 4.19
C PRO A 299 -0.94 23.89 4.22
N CYS A 300 -0.33 22.98 3.47
CA CYS A 300 1.11 22.79 3.43
C CYS A 300 1.87 23.87 2.63
N GLU A 301 1.18 24.69 1.84
CA GLU A 301 1.79 25.77 1.04
C GLU A 301 2.06 27.06 1.81
N PRO A 302 1.07 27.72 2.44
CA PRO A 302 1.29 29.02 3.09
C PRO A 302 2.29 28.96 4.25
N VAL A 303 2.54 27.77 4.79
CA VAL A 303 3.52 27.54 5.87
C VAL A 303 4.96 27.38 5.37
N CYS A 304 5.19 27.40 4.05
CA CYS A 304 6.54 27.32 3.50
C CYS A 304 7.16 28.72 3.39
N PRO A 305 8.14 29.10 4.24
CA PRO A 305 8.67 30.47 4.29
C PRO A 305 9.47 30.87 3.03
N VAL A 306 9.82 29.89 2.19
CA VAL A 306 10.67 30.10 1.01
C VAL A 306 9.93 29.83 -0.30
N GLY A 307 8.64 29.51 -0.26
CA GLY A 307 7.86 29.20 -1.47
C GLY A 307 8.36 27.95 -2.21
N ALA A 308 8.84 26.93 -1.49
CA ALA A 308 9.28 25.66 -2.09
C ALA A 308 8.11 24.75 -2.47
N THR A 309 6.88 25.12 -2.10
CA THR A 309 5.69 24.42 -2.53
C THR A 309 4.60 25.43 -2.89
N THR A 310 4.01 25.24 -4.06
CA THR A 310 3.12 26.21 -4.73
C THR A 310 2.15 25.44 -5.61
N HIS A 311 0.98 26.02 -5.90
CA HIS A 311 0.09 25.48 -6.91
C HIS A 311 0.54 25.81 -8.34
N SER A 312 0.39 24.83 -9.24
CA SER A 312 0.34 25.05 -10.67
C SER A 312 -1.05 25.54 -11.11
N ASP A 313 -1.14 26.05 -12.33
CA ASP A 313 -2.40 26.42 -12.97
C ASP A 313 -3.31 25.22 -13.31
N THR A 314 -2.71 24.04 -13.44
CA THR A 314 -3.39 22.74 -13.66
C THR A 314 -3.86 22.07 -12.37
N GLY A 315 -3.67 22.73 -11.22
CA GLY A 315 -4.09 22.27 -9.90
C GLY A 315 -3.18 21.22 -9.27
N LEU A 316 -1.93 21.12 -9.73
CA LEU A 316 -0.92 20.35 -9.02
C LEU A 316 -0.37 21.17 -7.86
N ASN A 317 -0.31 20.58 -6.68
CA ASN A 317 0.61 21.05 -5.67
C ASN A 317 2.05 20.69 -6.09
N ASP A 318 2.87 21.66 -6.45
CA ASP A 318 4.26 21.45 -6.85
C ASP A 318 5.18 21.46 -5.62
N MET A 319 6.17 20.55 -5.61
CA MET A 319 7.22 20.52 -4.60
C MET A 319 8.56 20.75 -5.30
N VAL A 320 9.10 21.95 -5.14
CA VAL A 320 10.34 22.38 -5.75
C VAL A 320 11.50 22.04 -4.81
N TYR A 321 12.13 20.89 -5.07
CA TYR A 321 13.11 20.27 -4.16
C TYR A 321 14.30 21.19 -3.82
N ASN A 322 14.85 21.90 -4.81
CA ASN A 322 16.02 22.76 -4.65
C ASN A 322 15.75 24.05 -3.85
N ARG A 323 14.48 24.44 -3.70
CA ARG A 323 14.08 25.62 -2.92
C ARG A 323 13.84 25.27 -1.45
N CYS A 324 13.66 23.99 -1.12
CA CYS A 324 13.37 23.55 0.23
C CYS A 324 14.57 23.73 1.16
N VAL A 325 14.40 24.52 2.22
CA VAL A 325 15.43 24.74 3.26
C VAL A 325 15.24 23.84 4.50
N GLY A 326 14.31 22.88 4.43
CA GLY A 326 14.18 21.83 5.45
C GLY A 326 13.53 22.24 6.77
N THR A 327 12.68 23.27 6.80
CA THR A 327 11.94 23.67 8.02
C THR A 327 10.95 22.61 8.53
N ARG A 328 10.49 21.72 7.63
CA ARG A 328 9.53 20.63 7.87
C ARG A 328 8.10 21.03 8.24
N TYR A 329 7.81 22.33 8.36
CA TYR A 329 6.47 22.79 8.77
C TYR A 329 5.36 22.36 7.79
N CYS A 330 5.67 22.25 6.50
CA CYS A 330 4.74 21.73 5.49
C CYS A 330 4.25 20.29 5.76
N SER A 331 5.03 19.46 6.47
CA SER A 331 4.58 18.13 6.90
C SER A 331 3.64 18.21 8.10
N ASN A 332 3.95 19.06 9.10
CA ASN A 332 3.08 19.25 10.26
C ASN A 332 1.69 19.74 9.83
N ASN A 333 1.62 20.72 8.93
CA ASN A 333 0.35 21.28 8.47
C ASN A 333 -0.38 20.40 7.44
N CYS A 334 0.31 19.42 6.85
CA CYS A 334 -0.35 18.43 5.99
C CYS A 334 -1.21 17.50 6.85
N THR A 335 -2.52 17.56 6.67
CA THR A 335 -3.51 16.75 7.39
C THR A 335 -3.27 15.24 7.22
N TYR A 336 -2.80 14.83 6.03
CA TYR A 336 -2.55 13.43 5.68
C TYR A 336 -1.15 12.91 6.04
N LYS A 337 -0.21 13.78 6.47
CA LYS A 337 1.19 13.43 6.77
C LYS A 337 1.92 12.68 5.64
N VAL A 338 1.63 13.07 4.39
CA VAL A 338 2.19 12.47 3.15
C VAL A 338 3.41 13.23 2.59
N ARG A 339 3.95 14.18 3.36
CA ARG A 339 5.20 14.88 3.08
C ARG A 339 6.33 14.13 3.79
N ARG A 340 7.28 13.58 3.03
CA ARG A 340 8.40 12.76 3.52
C ARG A 340 9.69 13.56 3.51
N PHE A 341 10.46 13.52 4.59
CA PHE A 341 11.64 14.36 4.76
C PHE A 341 12.93 13.55 4.69
N ASN A 342 13.87 14.00 3.87
CA ASN A 342 15.22 13.42 3.86
C ASN A 342 16.01 13.86 5.10
N PHE A 343 15.85 13.13 6.22
CA PHE A 343 16.59 13.42 7.45
C PHE A 343 18.10 13.26 7.28
N TYR A 344 18.51 12.26 6.51
CA TYR A 344 19.90 11.98 6.18
C TYR A 344 20.10 11.99 4.67
N GLN A 345 21.34 11.79 4.25
CA GLN A 345 21.66 11.54 2.86
C GLN A 345 21.28 10.09 2.52
N TYR A 346 20.00 9.85 2.24
CA TYR A 346 19.49 8.51 1.93
C TYR A 346 19.83 8.04 0.51
N SER A 347 19.93 8.96 -0.45
CA SER A 347 20.30 8.62 -1.83
C SER A 347 21.80 8.32 -1.95
N ASP A 348 22.11 7.20 -2.63
CA ASP A 348 23.48 6.78 -2.91
C ASP A 348 24.01 7.45 -4.18
N LEU A 349 24.75 8.54 -3.99
CA LEU A 349 25.34 9.32 -5.09
C LEU A 349 26.71 8.81 -5.55
N LYS A 350 27.30 7.88 -4.80
CA LYS A 350 28.71 7.47 -4.96
C LYS A 350 28.85 6.18 -5.75
N THR A 351 27.88 5.26 -5.64
CA THR A 351 27.93 3.96 -6.30
C THR A 351 27.52 4.07 -7.78
N PRO A 352 28.44 3.89 -8.76
CA PRO A 352 28.10 4.11 -10.17
C PRO A 352 27.01 3.20 -10.70
N SER A 353 27.00 1.92 -10.29
CA SER A 353 26.01 0.94 -10.76
C SER A 353 24.57 1.28 -10.36
N LYS A 354 24.37 2.00 -9.25
CA LYS A 354 23.03 2.41 -8.81
C LYS A 354 22.48 3.61 -9.57
N LYS A 355 23.34 4.41 -10.21
CA LYS A 355 22.90 5.57 -11.02
C LYS A 355 22.10 5.14 -12.25
N LEU A 356 22.32 3.92 -12.74
CA LEU A 356 21.57 3.38 -13.88
C LEU A 356 20.12 3.02 -13.51
N GLY A 357 19.83 2.81 -12.22
CA GLY A 357 18.48 2.51 -11.74
C GLY A 357 17.63 3.75 -11.43
N THR A 358 18.17 4.96 -11.60
CA THR A 358 17.42 6.20 -11.37
C THR A 358 16.82 6.73 -12.66
N ASN A 359 15.56 7.18 -12.59
CA ASN A 359 14.88 7.90 -13.65
C ASN A 359 15.59 9.24 -13.94
N PRO A 360 16.08 9.50 -15.17
CA PRO A 360 16.79 10.73 -15.51
C PRO A 360 15.90 11.98 -15.45
N ASP A 361 14.57 11.82 -15.55
CA ASP A 361 13.63 12.94 -15.62
C ASP A 361 13.15 13.39 -14.23
N VAL A 362 13.60 12.73 -13.16
CA VAL A 362 13.25 13.06 -11.78
C VAL A 362 14.51 13.39 -10.98
N THR A 363 14.50 14.54 -10.31
CA THR A 363 15.61 14.95 -9.43
C THR A 363 15.92 13.87 -8.39
N VAL A 364 17.18 13.48 -8.21
CA VAL A 364 17.62 12.70 -7.05
C VAL A 364 17.85 13.65 -5.88
N ARG A 365 17.07 13.52 -4.80
CA ARG A 365 17.12 14.48 -3.70
C ARG A 365 18.28 14.20 -2.75
N THR A 366 18.77 15.27 -2.12
CA THR A 366 19.79 15.23 -1.07
C THR A 366 19.15 15.38 0.31
N ARG A 367 19.96 15.28 1.36
CA ARG A 367 19.53 15.55 2.74
C ARG A 367 18.87 16.92 2.90
N GLY A 368 17.94 17.04 3.83
CA GLY A 368 17.34 18.32 4.23
C GLY A 368 16.17 18.78 3.36
N VAL A 369 15.69 17.94 2.44
CA VAL A 369 14.65 18.29 1.47
C VAL A 369 13.37 17.49 1.72
N MET A 370 12.22 18.16 1.62
CA MET A 370 10.90 17.52 1.67
C MET A 370 10.51 16.95 0.30
N GLU A 371 9.81 15.84 0.34
CA GLU A 371 9.28 15.14 -0.82
C GLU A 371 7.80 14.82 -0.61
N LYS A 372 7.10 14.51 -1.70
CA LYS A 372 5.72 14.02 -1.71
C LYS A 372 5.39 13.44 -3.08
N CYS A 373 4.29 12.70 -3.17
CA CYS A 373 3.69 12.39 -4.47
C CYS A 373 3.46 13.67 -5.28
N THR A 374 3.85 13.66 -6.56
CA THR A 374 3.73 14.78 -7.51
C THR A 374 2.77 14.45 -8.66
N PHE A 375 1.93 13.42 -8.51
CA PHE A 375 1.19 12.82 -9.63
C PHE A 375 2.08 12.44 -10.83
N CYS A 376 3.34 12.06 -10.57
CA CYS A 376 4.32 11.74 -11.60
C CYS A 376 4.46 12.88 -12.63
N VAL A 377 4.68 14.10 -12.13
CA VAL A 377 4.78 15.34 -12.95
C VAL A 377 5.72 15.23 -14.15
N GLN A 378 6.76 14.40 -14.08
CA GLN A 378 7.64 14.10 -15.20
C GLN A 378 6.90 13.47 -16.40
N ARG A 379 5.93 12.58 -16.15
CA ARG A 379 5.09 11.96 -17.18
C ARG A 379 4.05 12.95 -17.72
N ILE A 380 3.48 13.76 -16.83
CA ILE A 380 2.57 14.86 -17.20
C ILE A 380 3.29 15.83 -18.16
N ASN A 381 4.49 16.26 -17.80
CA ASN A 381 5.28 17.20 -18.59
C ASN A 381 5.69 16.61 -19.94
N ALA A 382 6.09 15.34 -19.99
CA ALA A 382 6.43 14.66 -21.24
C ALA A 382 5.24 14.65 -22.22
N ALA A 383 4.05 14.26 -21.75
CA ALA A 383 2.83 14.28 -22.57
C ALA A 383 2.43 15.69 -22.99
N HIS A 384 2.54 16.69 -22.10
CA HIS A 384 2.30 18.09 -22.48
C HIS A 384 3.26 18.57 -23.57
N ILE A 385 4.55 18.21 -23.49
CA ILE A 385 5.53 18.61 -24.50
C ILE A 385 5.15 18.00 -25.85
N GLU A 386 4.77 16.72 -25.88
CA GLU A 386 4.43 16.05 -27.13
C GLU A 386 3.13 16.54 -27.74
N ALA A 387 2.09 16.69 -26.92
CA ALA A 387 0.82 17.26 -27.36
C ALA A 387 0.99 18.69 -27.92
N ARG A 388 1.89 19.51 -27.34
CA ARG A 388 2.21 20.84 -27.87
C ARG A 388 2.95 20.79 -29.21
N LYS A 389 3.89 19.86 -29.40
CA LYS A 389 4.58 19.70 -30.70
C LYS A 389 3.61 19.32 -31.81
N GLU A 390 2.61 18.53 -31.47
CA GLU A 390 1.58 18.03 -32.39
C GLU A 390 0.35 18.96 -32.50
N ASP A 391 0.37 20.11 -31.83
CA ASP A 391 -0.74 21.08 -31.75
C ASP A 391 -2.09 20.44 -31.43
N ARG A 392 -2.10 19.56 -30.43
CA ARG A 392 -3.31 18.85 -29.99
C ARG A 392 -3.46 18.86 -28.47
N LYS A 393 -4.66 18.50 -28.04
CA LYS A 393 -4.94 18.23 -26.62
C LYS A 393 -4.43 16.86 -26.21
N ILE A 394 -4.12 16.75 -24.92
CA ILE A 394 -3.83 15.47 -24.26
C ILE A 394 -5.13 14.66 -24.19
N LYS A 395 -5.04 13.37 -24.53
CA LYS A 395 -6.19 12.45 -24.48
C LYS A 395 -6.20 11.69 -23.16
N ASP A 396 -7.39 11.23 -22.74
CA ASP A 396 -7.49 10.31 -21.61
C ASP A 396 -6.66 9.03 -21.87
N GLY A 397 -5.98 8.54 -20.84
CA GLY A 397 -5.06 7.41 -20.93
C GLY A 397 -3.69 7.69 -21.56
N GLU A 398 -3.41 8.89 -22.08
CA GLU A 398 -2.08 9.26 -22.59
C GLU A 398 -1.07 9.47 -21.45
N ILE A 399 -1.52 10.04 -20.33
CA ILE A 399 -0.73 10.12 -19.10
C ILE A 399 -1.17 9.01 -18.16
N VAL A 400 -0.29 8.01 -18.00
CA VAL A 400 -0.49 6.95 -17.01
C VAL A 400 0.55 7.09 -15.92
N THR A 401 0.11 7.39 -14.70
CA THR A 401 1.02 7.50 -13.55
C THR A 401 1.61 6.14 -13.18
N ALA A 402 2.77 6.10 -12.52
CA ALA A 402 3.41 4.83 -12.16
C ALA A 402 2.53 3.96 -11.24
N CYS A 403 1.83 4.57 -10.28
CA CYS A 403 0.92 3.86 -9.39
C CYS A 403 -0.35 3.34 -10.10
N GLN A 404 -0.85 4.05 -11.12
CA GLN A 404 -1.95 3.59 -11.99
C GLN A 404 -1.48 2.43 -12.87
N GLN A 405 -0.37 2.59 -13.59
CA GLN A 405 0.14 1.61 -14.56
C GLN A 405 0.42 0.25 -13.92
N THR A 406 0.96 0.24 -12.71
CA THR A 406 1.34 -1.00 -12.01
C THR A 406 0.18 -1.69 -11.29
N CYS A 407 -0.96 -1.01 -11.09
CA CYS A 407 -2.02 -1.53 -10.24
C CYS A 407 -2.71 -2.71 -10.96
N PRO A 408 -2.59 -3.96 -10.46
CA PRO A 408 -3.10 -5.11 -11.19
C PRO A 408 -4.64 -5.13 -11.26
N THR A 409 -5.29 -4.48 -10.30
CA THR A 409 -6.75 -4.36 -10.22
C THR A 409 -7.28 -3.06 -10.82
N GLN A 410 -6.40 -2.20 -11.37
CA GLN A 410 -6.75 -0.91 -11.95
C GLN A 410 -7.53 0.02 -11.01
N ALA A 411 -7.29 -0.11 -9.69
CA ALA A 411 -7.96 0.68 -8.66
C ALA A 411 -7.66 2.18 -8.75
N ILE A 412 -6.46 2.56 -9.20
CA ILE A 412 -6.05 3.96 -9.30
C ILE A 412 -6.31 4.44 -10.72
N GLN A 413 -7.05 5.54 -10.87
CA GLN A 413 -7.27 6.23 -12.15
C GLN A 413 -6.80 7.68 -12.02
N PHE A 414 -6.04 8.14 -13.00
CA PHE A 414 -5.53 9.50 -13.08
C PHE A 414 -5.90 10.10 -14.44
N GLY A 415 -6.25 11.38 -14.46
CA GLY A 415 -6.60 12.07 -15.70
C GLY A 415 -7.07 13.51 -15.47
N ASP A 416 -7.60 14.11 -16.53
CA ASP A 416 -8.14 15.46 -16.51
C ASP A 416 -9.59 15.46 -15.99
N ILE A 417 -9.83 16.09 -14.84
CA ILE A 417 -11.17 16.18 -14.22
C ILE A 417 -12.09 17.17 -14.94
N LYS A 418 -11.54 18.03 -15.80
CA LYS A 418 -12.30 18.98 -16.61
C LYS A 418 -12.89 18.31 -17.84
N ASP A 419 -12.20 17.30 -18.38
CA ASP A 419 -12.74 16.43 -19.43
C ASP A 419 -13.80 15.50 -18.83
N LYS A 420 -15.07 15.77 -19.11
CA LYS A 420 -16.22 15.00 -18.60
C LYS A 420 -16.29 13.57 -19.15
N THR A 421 -15.52 13.26 -20.20
CA THR A 421 -15.45 11.93 -20.78
C THR A 421 -14.32 11.08 -20.20
N SER A 422 -13.42 11.68 -19.43
CA SER A 422 -12.31 10.95 -18.80
C SER A 422 -12.81 9.99 -17.72
N LYS A 423 -12.10 8.87 -17.54
CA LYS A 423 -12.43 7.90 -16.50
C LYS A 423 -12.48 8.53 -15.09
N VAL A 424 -11.57 9.44 -14.80
CA VAL A 424 -11.50 10.11 -13.49
C VAL A 424 -12.70 11.04 -13.26
N ALA A 425 -13.19 11.74 -14.28
CA ALA A 425 -14.36 12.60 -14.16
C ALA A 425 -15.64 11.79 -13.96
N ILE A 426 -15.75 10.64 -14.64
CA ILE A 426 -16.85 9.69 -14.45
C ILE A 426 -16.83 9.14 -13.02
N ASP A 427 -15.67 8.67 -12.54
CA ASP A 427 -15.54 8.16 -11.18
C ASP A 427 -15.86 9.21 -10.11
N LYS A 428 -15.44 10.46 -10.32
CA LYS A 428 -15.74 11.55 -9.38
C LYS A 428 -17.22 11.92 -9.33
N ALA A 429 -17.98 11.61 -10.37
CA ALA A 429 -19.43 11.81 -10.42
C ALA A 429 -20.22 10.62 -9.84
N ASP A 430 -19.55 9.50 -9.53
CA ASP A 430 -20.19 8.30 -8.98
C ASP A 430 -20.68 8.55 -7.53
N GLY A 431 -21.81 7.94 -7.15
CA GLY A 431 -22.38 8.03 -5.81
C GLY A 431 -21.46 7.52 -4.70
N LEU A 432 -20.55 6.60 -5.03
CA LEU A 432 -19.53 6.07 -4.13
C LEU A 432 -18.37 7.03 -3.88
N ASN A 433 -18.23 8.09 -4.69
CA ASN A 433 -17.09 8.98 -4.61
C ASN A 433 -17.11 9.83 -3.34
N TYR A 434 -15.96 9.91 -2.66
CA TYR A 434 -15.78 10.77 -1.51
C TYR A 434 -14.32 11.23 -1.34
N GLY A 435 -14.14 12.40 -0.74
CA GLY A 435 -12.83 12.84 -0.24
C GLY A 435 -12.63 12.45 1.22
N ILE A 436 -11.39 12.19 1.62
CA ILE A 436 -11.05 12.02 3.05
C ILE A 436 -10.78 13.38 3.70
N LEU A 437 -11.20 13.55 4.96
CA LEU A 437 -11.02 14.76 5.76
C LEU A 437 -11.51 16.05 5.06
N THR A 438 -12.60 15.96 4.28
CA THR A 438 -13.15 17.09 3.55
C THR A 438 -13.80 18.13 4.46
N GLU A 439 -14.15 17.75 5.71
CA GLU A 439 -14.59 18.65 6.76
C GLU A 439 -13.59 19.78 7.06
N LEU A 440 -12.31 19.58 6.76
CA LEU A 440 -11.25 20.59 6.93
C LEU A 440 -11.19 21.60 5.77
N GLY A 441 -12.03 21.46 4.74
CA GLY A 441 -12.10 22.39 3.61
C GLY A 441 -10.86 22.36 2.68
N THR A 442 -10.03 21.31 2.76
CA THR A 442 -8.78 21.20 1.96
C THR A 442 -9.01 20.97 0.47
N ARG A 443 -10.20 20.46 0.08
CA ARG A 443 -10.57 20.17 -1.32
C ARG A 443 -9.55 19.28 -2.04
N PRO A 444 -9.44 18.00 -1.64
CA PRO A 444 -8.48 17.09 -2.23
C PRO A 444 -8.84 16.76 -3.69
N ARG A 445 -7.83 16.73 -4.57
CA ARG A 445 -7.98 16.30 -5.97
C ARG A 445 -7.91 14.79 -6.15
N THR A 446 -7.30 14.09 -5.20
CA THR A 446 -7.49 12.65 -5.04
C THR A 446 -8.77 12.39 -4.26
N SER A 447 -9.65 11.56 -4.79
CA SER A 447 -10.83 11.05 -4.07
C SER A 447 -10.90 9.53 -4.17
N TYR A 448 -11.84 8.92 -3.46
CA TYR A 448 -11.96 7.47 -3.32
C TYR A 448 -13.36 7.02 -3.73
N LEU A 449 -13.47 5.84 -4.33
CA LEU A 449 -14.75 5.13 -4.40
C LEU A 449 -14.86 4.24 -3.16
N ALA A 450 -15.97 4.38 -2.43
CA ALA A 450 -16.26 3.64 -1.21
C ALA A 450 -16.35 2.13 -1.45
N LYS A 451 -16.05 1.35 -0.40
CA LYS A 451 -16.04 -0.11 -0.46
C LYS A 451 -17.44 -0.68 -0.24
N LEU A 452 -17.84 -1.59 -1.11
CA LEU A 452 -19.05 -2.38 -1.07
C LEU A 452 -18.66 -3.81 -0.67
N ARG A 453 -19.28 -4.28 0.41
CA ARG A 453 -19.21 -5.68 0.83
C ARG A 453 -20.42 -6.42 0.28
N ASN A 454 -20.24 -7.66 -0.15
CA ASN A 454 -21.33 -8.52 -0.59
C ASN A 454 -21.49 -9.71 0.37
N PRO A 455 -21.92 -9.46 1.63
CA PRO A 455 -22.05 -10.52 2.62
C PRO A 455 -23.10 -11.54 2.18
N ASN A 456 -22.86 -12.82 2.46
CA ASN A 456 -23.85 -13.86 2.18
C ASN A 456 -24.98 -13.76 3.23
N PRO A 457 -26.26 -13.59 2.84
CA PRO A 457 -27.37 -13.46 3.77
C PRO A 457 -27.56 -14.63 4.75
N ILE A 458 -27.02 -15.81 4.43
CA ILE A 458 -27.09 -17.00 5.28
C ILE A 458 -26.02 -16.94 6.40
N LEU A 459 -24.85 -16.38 6.10
CA LEU A 459 -23.69 -16.38 7.00
C LEU A 459 -23.63 -15.12 7.86
N GLU A 460 -23.99 -13.98 7.28
CA GLU A 460 -23.98 -12.68 7.95
C GLU A 460 -25.35 -12.02 7.83
N LYS A 461 -25.91 -11.60 8.98
CA LYS A 461 -27.07 -10.71 8.97
C LYS A 461 -26.60 -9.33 8.53
N VAL A 462 -27.23 -8.78 7.49
CA VAL A 462 -27.02 -7.41 7.00
C VAL A 462 -27.11 -6.44 8.18
N ALA A 463 -25.99 -5.79 8.53
CA ALA A 463 -25.97 -4.82 9.61
C ALA A 463 -26.63 -3.51 9.15
N ALA A 464 -27.50 -2.93 9.98
CA ALA A 464 -27.98 -1.58 9.75
C ALA A 464 -26.79 -0.61 9.89
N VAL A 465 -26.59 0.27 8.91
CA VAL A 465 -25.61 1.36 9.02
C VAL A 465 -25.99 2.20 10.24
N SER A 466 -25.09 2.30 11.22
CA SER A 466 -25.24 3.21 12.35
C SER A 466 -25.19 4.65 11.83
N GLY A 467 -26.35 5.21 11.52
CA GLY A 467 -26.52 6.64 11.34
C GLY A 467 -26.25 7.34 12.67
N HIS A 468 -25.37 8.35 12.64
CA HIS A 468 -25.06 9.27 13.73
C HIS A 468 -24.45 8.67 14.99
N ALA A 469 -23.11 8.61 15.03
CA ALA A 469 -22.42 8.94 16.27
C ALA A 469 -22.60 10.45 16.49
N ALA A 470 -23.56 10.83 17.33
CA ALA A 470 -23.64 12.18 17.86
C ALA A 470 -22.29 12.51 18.50
N GLY A 471 -21.56 13.45 17.90
CA GLY A 471 -20.38 14.04 18.51
C GLY A 471 -20.81 14.70 19.81
N GLY A 472 -20.54 14.02 20.93
CA GLY A 472 -20.58 14.64 22.24
C GLY A 472 -19.52 15.72 22.27
N HIS A 473 -19.96 16.97 22.31
CA HIS A 473 -19.14 18.09 22.74
C HIS A 473 -18.63 17.81 24.16
N HIS A 474 -17.31 17.70 24.32
CA HIS A 474 -16.60 18.04 25.55
C HIS A 474 -15.28 18.72 25.19
#